data_AF-A0A7X5DD29-F1
#
_entry.id   AF-A0A7X5DD29-F1
#
_cell.length_a   1.000
_cell.length_b   1.000
_cell.length_c   1.000
_cell.angle_alpha   90.00
_cell.angle_beta   90.00
_cell.angle_gamma   90.00
#
_symmetry.space_group_name_H-M   'P 1'
#
loop_
_entity.id
_entity.type
_entity.pdbx_description
1 polymer ?
#
loop_
_entity_poly.entity_id
_entity_poly.type
_entity_poly.pdbx_seq_one_letter_code
_entity_poly.pdbx_strand_id
1 'polypeptide(L)'
;GEREATLTFSGASSDFPDENLLVVDIGGGSTELVAGRAGMAPVASHSFNIGCRRLTERFFREDPPTSEQLRAARTWVREEMSPYFDDLAARGFAIERVVAVAGTATSVVSMRDEMAVYDSARVHKARVALEELVALEERLNAQPIEERRAIVGLDPKRAGVIGAGLVILEEVLHLAGADGYTASESDILKGMILEAARTV
;
A
#
# COMPACT_ATOMS: atom_id res chain seq x y z
N GLY A 1 -8.27 -13.01 8.64
CA GLY A 1 -9.28 -13.43 7.64
C GLY A 1 -10.29 -12.31 7.39
N GLU A 2 -11.59 -12.57 7.55
CA GLU A 2 -12.66 -11.57 7.29
C GLU A 2 -12.85 -10.57 8.44
N ARG A 3 -12.80 -11.04 9.70
CA ARG A 3 -12.86 -10.17 10.89
C ARG A 3 -11.69 -9.20 10.95
N GLU A 4 -10.49 -9.69 10.66
CA GLU A 4 -9.27 -8.89 10.59
C GLU A 4 -9.34 -7.82 9.49
N ALA A 5 -9.83 -8.16 8.29
CA ALA A 5 -10.08 -7.19 7.23
C ALA A 5 -11.10 -6.11 7.68
N THR A 6 -12.16 -6.51 8.39
CA THR A 6 -13.15 -5.57 8.95
C THR A 6 -12.53 -4.63 10.00
N LEU A 7 -11.68 -5.15 10.88
CA LEU A 7 -11.01 -4.37 11.92
C LEU A 7 -9.99 -3.39 11.32
N THR A 8 -9.12 -3.86 10.42
CA THR A 8 -8.17 -3.00 9.70
C THR A 8 -8.90 -1.91 8.93
N PHE A 9 -9.97 -2.26 8.22
CA PHE A 9 -10.79 -1.28 7.51
C PHE A 9 -11.43 -0.27 8.47
N SER A 10 -12.03 -0.72 9.58
CA SER A 10 -12.62 0.19 10.57
C SER A 10 -11.59 1.13 11.20
N GLY A 11 -10.37 0.66 11.46
CA GLY A 11 -9.28 1.49 11.98
C GLY A 11 -8.86 2.56 10.97
N ALA A 12 -8.53 2.13 9.75
CA ALA A 12 -8.03 3.00 8.69
C ALA A 12 -9.09 3.98 8.13
N SER A 13 -10.37 3.58 8.12
CA SER A 13 -11.47 4.40 7.60
C SER A 13 -12.01 5.44 8.58
N SER A 14 -11.70 5.30 9.88
CA SER A 14 -12.27 6.17 10.93
C SER A 14 -11.98 7.66 10.76
N ASP A 15 -10.89 8.01 10.07
CA ASP A 15 -10.49 9.39 9.81
C ASP A 15 -11.16 10.00 8.56
N PHE A 16 -11.92 9.21 7.79
CA PHE A 16 -12.50 9.61 6.50
C PHE A 16 -13.99 9.25 6.43
N PRO A 17 -14.82 9.83 7.32
CA PRO A 17 -16.24 9.49 7.39
C PRO A 17 -16.94 9.74 6.06
N ASP A 18 -17.92 8.89 5.74
CA ASP A 18 -18.77 8.99 4.54
C ASP A 18 -18.08 8.85 3.18
N GLU A 19 -16.79 8.52 3.15
CA GLU A 19 -16.06 8.26 1.90
C GLU A 19 -16.06 6.78 1.51
N ASN A 20 -16.03 6.50 0.20
CA ASN A 20 -15.76 5.19 -0.36
C ASN A 20 -14.25 4.96 -0.46
N LEU A 21 -13.74 4.06 0.39
CA LEU A 21 -12.32 3.84 0.56
C LEU A 21 -11.89 2.50 -0.03
N LEU A 22 -10.67 2.48 -0.55
CA LEU A 22 -9.87 1.27 -0.72
C LEU A 22 -8.72 1.30 0.28
N VAL A 23 -8.73 0.38 1.25
CA VAL A 23 -7.63 0.17 2.19
C VAL A 23 -6.67 -0.86 1.59
N VAL A 24 -5.38 -0.53 1.60
CA VAL A 24 -4.29 -1.32 1.02
C VAL A 24 -3.25 -1.61 2.10
N ASP A 25 -3.00 -2.88 2.40
CA ASP A 25 -1.92 -3.31 3.29
C ASP A 25 -0.92 -4.16 2.49
N ILE A 26 0.31 -3.69 2.34
CA ILE A 26 1.36 -4.40 1.59
C ILE A 26 2.33 -5.02 2.58
N GLY A 27 2.12 -6.30 2.84
CA GLY A 27 3.02 -7.15 3.61
C GLY A 27 4.19 -7.69 2.78
N GLY A 28 5.02 -8.50 3.45
CA GLY A 28 6.12 -9.19 2.78
C GLY A 28 5.66 -10.32 1.85
N GLY A 29 4.61 -11.06 2.25
CA GLY A 29 4.16 -12.26 1.54
C GLY A 29 2.80 -12.13 0.83
N SER A 30 1.99 -11.16 1.26
CA SER A 30 0.64 -10.88 0.77
C SER A 30 0.35 -9.38 0.72
N THR A 31 -0.74 -9.04 0.05
CA THR A 31 -1.31 -7.70 -0.02
C THR A 31 -2.81 -7.82 0.19
N GLU A 32 -3.33 -7.11 1.17
CA GLU A 32 -4.75 -7.09 1.48
C GLU A 32 -5.39 -5.84 0.86
N LEU A 33 -6.47 -6.06 0.08
CA LEU A 33 -7.32 -5.00 -0.46
C LEU A 33 -8.69 -5.08 0.19
N VAL A 34 -9.16 -3.98 0.78
CA VAL A 34 -10.47 -3.89 1.42
C VAL A 34 -11.20 -2.63 0.95
N ALA A 35 -12.32 -2.81 0.27
CA ALA A 35 -13.14 -1.73 -0.24
C ALA A 35 -14.42 -1.59 0.58
N GLY A 36 -14.81 -0.38 0.90
CA GLY A 36 -16.02 -0.11 1.67
C GLY A 36 -16.28 1.37 1.88
N ARG A 37 -17.49 1.67 2.37
CA ARG A 37 -17.82 3.02 2.85
C ARG A 37 -17.46 3.13 4.32
N ALA A 38 -16.75 4.19 4.71
CA ALA A 38 -16.37 4.41 6.10
C ALA A 38 -17.61 4.39 7.02
N GLY A 39 -17.51 3.68 8.15
CA GLY A 39 -18.62 3.48 9.08
C GLY A 39 -19.58 2.33 8.73
N MET A 40 -19.42 1.69 7.57
CA MET A 40 -20.18 0.51 7.15
C MET A 40 -19.29 -0.74 7.08
N ALA A 41 -19.91 -1.92 6.93
CA ALA A 41 -19.17 -3.14 6.62
C ALA A 41 -18.50 -3.03 5.23
N PRO A 42 -17.31 -3.62 5.03
CA PRO A 42 -16.68 -3.68 3.71
C PRO A 42 -17.59 -4.31 2.66
N VAL A 43 -17.56 -3.77 1.44
CA VAL A 43 -18.30 -4.32 0.29
C VAL A 43 -17.53 -5.43 -0.43
N ALA A 44 -16.20 -5.42 -0.30
CA ALA A 44 -15.32 -6.45 -0.82
C ALA A 44 -13.99 -6.48 -0.04
N SER A 45 -13.42 -7.67 0.13
CA SER A 45 -12.09 -7.83 0.70
C SER A 45 -11.37 -9.02 0.07
N HIS A 46 -10.09 -8.89 -0.22
CA HIS A 46 -9.28 -9.99 -0.74
C HIS A 46 -7.83 -9.90 -0.25
N SER A 47 -7.23 -11.05 0.09
CA SER A 47 -5.79 -11.17 0.39
C SER A 47 -5.11 -11.84 -0.79
N PHE A 48 -4.28 -11.08 -1.50
CA PHE A 48 -3.50 -11.57 -2.62
C PHE A 48 -2.20 -12.18 -2.12
N ASN A 49 -1.79 -13.31 -2.68
CA ASN A 49 -0.45 -13.88 -2.47
C ASN A 49 0.60 -13.09 -3.26
N ILE A 50 0.63 -11.77 -3.06
CA ILE A 50 1.49 -10.79 -3.70
C ILE A 50 1.99 -9.89 -2.58
N GLY A 51 3.28 -9.95 -2.25
CA GLY A 51 3.87 -9.08 -1.23
C GLY A 51 5.27 -8.66 -1.65
N CYS A 52 5.84 -7.65 -1.02
CA CYS A 52 7.10 -7.05 -1.47
C CYS A 52 8.26 -8.07 -1.51
N ARG A 53 8.40 -8.95 -0.51
CA ARG A 53 9.41 -10.03 -0.53
C ARG A 53 9.15 -11.03 -1.66
N ARG A 54 7.90 -11.47 -1.79
CA ARG A 54 7.50 -12.47 -2.79
C ARG A 54 7.70 -11.96 -4.21
N LEU A 55 7.39 -10.69 -4.47
CA LEU A 55 7.61 -10.06 -5.78
C LEU A 55 9.13 -9.93 -6.05
N THR A 56 9.91 -9.46 -5.07
CA THR A 56 11.38 -9.40 -5.19
C THR A 56 11.96 -10.77 -5.53
N GLU A 57 11.65 -11.80 -4.74
CA GLU A 57 12.13 -13.18 -4.95
C GLU A 57 11.73 -13.75 -6.32
N ARG A 58 10.55 -13.37 -6.83
CA ARG A 58 10.02 -13.89 -8.09
C ARG A 58 10.64 -13.21 -9.31
N PHE A 59 10.84 -11.89 -9.28
CA PHE A 59 11.18 -11.10 -10.47
C PHE A 59 12.51 -10.36 -10.40
N PHE A 60 12.94 -9.86 -9.24
CA PHE A 60 14.12 -9.00 -9.11
C PHE A 60 15.38 -9.83 -8.87
N ARG A 61 15.83 -10.52 -9.92
CA ARG A 61 17.03 -11.39 -9.84
C ARG A 61 18.34 -10.63 -10.02
N GLU A 62 18.27 -9.41 -10.55
CA GLU A 62 19.39 -8.50 -10.73
C GLU A 62 19.28 -7.32 -9.75
N ASP A 63 20.41 -6.70 -9.45
CA ASP A 63 20.49 -5.52 -8.59
C ASP A 63 21.32 -4.41 -9.27
N PRO A 64 20.68 -3.34 -9.77
CA PRO A 64 19.23 -3.09 -9.81
C PRO A 64 18.45 -4.03 -10.77
N PRO A 65 17.11 -4.17 -10.60
CA PRO A 65 16.30 -4.96 -11.51
C PRO A 65 16.27 -4.36 -12.92
N THR A 66 16.25 -5.22 -13.94
CA THR A 66 16.18 -4.77 -15.35
C THR A 66 14.80 -4.26 -15.71
N SER A 67 14.70 -3.47 -16.79
CA SER A 67 13.41 -3.01 -17.30
C SER A 67 12.47 -4.16 -17.70
N GLU A 68 13.01 -5.32 -18.11
CA GLU A 68 12.21 -6.50 -18.40
C GLU A 68 11.64 -7.13 -17.12
N GLN A 69 12.45 -7.22 -16.05
CA GLN A 69 12.01 -7.70 -14.75
C GLN A 69 10.93 -6.79 -14.14
N LEU A 70 11.10 -5.46 -14.24
CA LEU A 70 10.10 -4.49 -13.81
C LEU A 70 8.79 -4.63 -14.59
N ARG A 71 8.85 -4.72 -15.93
CA ARG A 71 7.66 -4.95 -16.75
C ARG A 71 6.95 -6.26 -16.39
N ALA A 72 7.71 -7.35 -16.21
CA ALA A 72 7.14 -8.66 -15.86
C ALA A 72 6.47 -8.62 -14.48
N ALA A 73 7.06 -7.94 -13.49
CA ALA A 73 6.47 -7.75 -12.18
C ALA A 73 5.16 -6.95 -12.25
N ARG A 74 5.16 -5.83 -12.97
CA ARG A 74 3.98 -4.97 -13.18
C ARG A 74 2.84 -5.72 -13.85
N THR A 75 3.12 -6.43 -14.95
CA THR A 75 2.13 -7.27 -15.63
C THR A 75 1.52 -8.30 -14.70
N TRP A 76 2.35 -9.00 -13.92
CA TRP A 76 1.86 -10.01 -13.00
C TRP A 76 0.96 -9.43 -11.89
N VAL A 77 1.35 -8.32 -11.26
CA VAL A 77 0.50 -7.66 -10.25
C VAL A 77 -0.82 -7.24 -10.86
N ARG A 78 -0.78 -6.60 -12.05
CA ARG A 78 -1.97 -6.14 -12.76
C ARG A 78 -2.91 -7.29 -13.08
N GLU A 79 -2.43 -8.35 -13.71
CA GLU A 79 -3.24 -9.52 -14.11
C GLU A 79 -3.92 -10.19 -12.92
N GLU A 80 -3.21 -10.37 -11.81
CA GLU A 80 -3.76 -11.02 -10.61
C GLU A 80 -4.79 -10.15 -9.89
N MET A 81 -4.61 -8.82 -9.89
CA MET A 81 -5.46 -7.90 -9.12
C MET A 81 -6.63 -7.35 -9.94
N SER A 82 -6.54 -7.22 -11.27
CA SER A 82 -7.61 -6.67 -12.12
C SER A 82 -9.01 -7.25 -11.84
N PRO A 83 -9.20 -8.57 -11.66
CA PRO A 83 -10.53 -9.13 -11.42
C PRO A 83 -11.24 -8.57 -10.17
N TYR A 84 -10.48 -8.18 -9.14
CA TYR A 84 -11.05 -7.55 -7.94
C TYR A 84 -11.58 -6.14 -8.24
N PHE A 85 -10.86 -5.36 -9.04
CA PHE A 85 -11.28 -4.02 -9.44
C PHE A 85 -12.45 -4.07 -10.44
N ASP A 86 -12.44 -5.05 -11.35
CA ASP A 86 -13.54 -5.28 -12.28
C ASP A 86 -14.85 -5.63 -11.53
N ASP A 87 -14.78 -6.47 -10.49
CA ASP A 87 -15.94 -6.77 -9.63
C ASP A 87 -16.45 -5.53 -8.88
N LEU A 88 -15.55 -4.69 -8.34
CA LEU A 88 -15.93 -3.43 -7.70
C LEU A 88 -16.65 -2.49 -8.68
N ALA A 89 -16.12 -2.32 -9.89
CA ALA A 89 -16.71 -1.50 -10.92
C ALA A 89 -18.08 -2.05 -11.36
N ALA A 90 -18.22 -3.37 -11.52
CA ALA A 90 -19.48 -4.02 -11.87
C ALA A 90 -20.56 -3.84 -10.80
N ARG A 91 -20.16 -3.70 -9.52
CA ARG A 91 -21.05 -3.37 -8.39
C ARG A 91 -21.38 -1.87 -8.30
N GLY A 92 -20.82 -1.04 -9.17
CA GLY A 92 -20.98 0.43 -9.13
C GLY A 92 -20.25 1.09 -7.95
N PHE A 93 -19.25 0.42 -7.37
CA PHE A 93 -18.47 0.99 -6.27
C PHE A 93 -17.37 1.90 -6.83
N ALA A 94 -17.56 3.21 -6.69
CA ALA A 94 -16.55 4.21 -7.05
C ALA A 94 -15.63 4.49 -5.86
N ILE A 95 -14.33 4.22 -6.02
CA ILE A 95 -13.30 4.50 -5.01
C ILE A 95 -13.03 6.01 -5.01
N GLU A 96 -13.24 6.68 -3.88
CA GLU A 96 -12.96 8.10 -3.69
C GLU A 96 -11.56 8.34 -3.11
N ARG A 97 -11.06 7.39 -2.31
CA ARG A 97 -9.73 7.47 -1.71
C ARG A 97 -9.09 6.11 -1.52
N VAL A 98 -7.79 6.06 -1.82
CA VAL A 98 -6.91 4.95 -1.42
C VAL A 98 -6.22 5.30 -0.11
N VAL A 99 -6.34 4.44 0.90
CA VAL A 99 -5.66 4.53 2.19
C VAL A 99 -4.67 3.38 2.28
N ALA A 100 -3.37 3.68 2.29
CA ALA A 100 -2.35 2.65 2.37
C ALA A 100 -1.72 2.62 3.76
N VAL A 101 -1.65 1.42 4.34
CA VAL A 101 -1.13 1.17 5.68
C VAL A 101 0.22 0.45 5.62
N ALA A 102 0.81 0.24 6.80
CA ALA A 102 2.04 -0.49 7.01
C ALA A 102 3.28 0.13 6.33
N GLY A 103 4.40 -0.54 6.50
CA GLY A 103 5.71 0.03 6.22
C GLY A 103 5.88 0.56 4.80
N THR A 104 5.31 -0.09 3.77
CA THR A 104 5.59 0.27 2.37
C THR A 104 5.09 1.67 2.07
N ALA A 105 3.84 1.96 2.44
CA ALA A 105 3.23 3.28 2.31
C ALA A 105 3.93 4.32 3.19
N THR A 106 4.21 3.99 4.46
CA THR A 106 4.78 4.95 5.40
C THR A 106 6.24 5.32 5.09
N SER A 107 7.00 4.39 4.51
CA SER A 107 8.38 4.66 4.08
C SER A 107 8.45 5.63 2.91
N VAL A 108 7.46 5.66 2.02
CA VAL A 108 7.43 6.66 0.93
C VAL A 108 7.35 8.07 1.49
N VAL A 109 6.47 8.31 2.48
CA VAL A 109 6.38 9.61 3.16
C VAL A 109 7.68 9.94 3.87
N SER A 110 8.26 8.98 4.59
CA SER A 110 9.52 9.18 5.33
C SER A 110 10.69 9.52 4.40
N MET A 111 10.78 8.85 3.23
CA MET A 111 11.81 9.13 2.23
C MET A 111 11.58 10.47 1.51
N ARG A 112 10.34 10.79 1.14
CA ARG A 112 9.99 12.07 0.50
C ARG A 112 10.36 13.26 1.38
N ASP A 113 10.10 13.12 2.68
CA ASP A 113 10.32 14.14 3.69
C ASP A 113 11.73 14.11 4.32
N GLU A 114 12.61 13.22 3.83
CA GLU A 114 13.97 13.01 4.33
C GLU A 114 14.04 12.85 5.87
N MET A 115 13.13 12.05 6.43
CA MET A 115 12.99 11.88 7.88
C MET A 115 14.14 11.04 8.47
N ALA A 116 15.16 11.71 9.03
CA ALA A 116 16.25 11.03 9.75
C ALA A 116 15.75 10.33 11.03
N VAL A 117 14.72 10.87 11.67
CA VAL A 117 14.01 10.26 12.79
C VAL A 117 12.54 10.16 12.39
N TYR A 118 11.98 8.96 12.53
CA TYR A 118 10.58 8.69 12.16
C TYR A 118 9.62 9.49 13.04
N ASP A 119 8.67 10.18 12.41
CA ASP A 119 7.60 10.92 13.08
C ASP A 119 6.25 10.46 12.53
N SER A 120 5.56 9.61 13.31
CA SER A 120 4.26 9.04 12.92
C SER A 120 3.18 10.10 12.75
N ALA A 121 3.26 11.25 13.42
CA ALA A 121 2.29 12.32 13.28
C ALA A 121 2.41 13.04 11.93
N ARG A 122 3.63 13.12 11.38
CA ARG A 122 3.88 13.64 10.03
C ARG A 122 3.49 12.64 8.94
N VAL A 123 3.60 11.34 9.23
CA VAL A 123 3.27 10.27 8.28
C VAL A 123 1.77 10.03 8.20
N HIS A 124 1.08 9.97 9.34
CA HIS A 124 -0.35 9.68 9.37
C HIS A 124 -1.14 10.77 8.62
N LYS A 125 -1.95 10.35 7.65
CA LYS A 125 -2.76 11.18 6.75
C LYS A 125 -1.96 12.04 5.78
N ALA A 126 -0.64 11.84 5.66
CA ALA A 126 0.11 12.43 4.57
C ALA A 126 -0.40 11.86 3.23
N ARG A 127 -0.76 12.77 2.32
CA ARG A 127 -1.07 12.42 0.94
C ARG A 127 0.23 12.28 0.15
N VAL A 128 0.30 11.28 -0.71
CA VAL A 128 1.35 11.09 -1.71
C VAL A 128 0.67 10.97 -3.07
N ALA A 129 1.03 11.87 -3.99
CA ALA A 129 0.53 11.83 -5.36
C ALA A 129 1.13 10.64 -6.12
N LEU A 130 0.42 10.13 -7.12
CA LEU A 130 0.87 9.01 -7.94
C LEU A 130 2.21 9.34 -8.61
N GLU A 131 2.39 10.56 -9.10
CA GLU A 131 3.62 11.00 -9.76
C GLU A 131 4.82 11.01 -8.79
N GLU A 132 4.60 11.37 -7.52
CA GLU A 132 5.64 11.31 -6.48
C GLU A 132 6.04 9.87 -6.17
N LEU A 133 5.06 8.96 -6.12
CA LEU A 133 5.31 7.54 -5.93
C LEU A 133 6.11 6.95 -7.09
N VAL A 134 5.71 7.23 -8.34
CA VAL A 134 6.37 6.78 -9.56
C VAL A 134 7.82 7.27 -9.59
N ALA A 135 8.04 8.57 -9.37
CA ALA A 135 9.39 9.13 -9.38
C ALA A 135 10.30 8.50 -8.30
N LEU A 136 9.74 8.19 -7.13
CA LEU A 136 10.48 7.51 -6.07
C LEU A 136 10.77 6.04 -6.41
N GLU A 137 9.79 5.32 -6.98
CA GLU A 137 9.93 3.94 -7.44
C GLU A 137 11.02 3.81 -8.50
N GLU A 138 10.96 4.64 -9.54
CA GLU A 138 11.93 4.65 -10.63
C GLU A 138 13.34 4.94 -10.11
N ARG A 139 13.48 5.95 -9.23
CA ARG A 139 14.77 6.28 -8.61
C ARG A 139 15.32 5.10 -7.80
N LEU A 140 14.49 4.47 -6.97
CA LEU A 140 14.93 3.35 -6.15
C LEU A 140 15.32 2.15 -7.00
N ASN A 141 14.51 1.78 -7.99
CA ASN A 141 14.75 0.62 -8.85
C ASN A 141 15.85 0.86 -9.89
N ALA A 142 16.36 2.08 -10.04
CA ALA A 142 17.56 2.39 -10.82
C ALA A 142 18.87 2.28 -10.02
N GLN A 143 18.81 2.13 -8.69
CA GLN A 143 19.99 2.07 -7.82
C GLN A 143 20.21 0.68 -7.24
N PRO A 144 21.47 0.24 -7.04
CA PRO A 144 21.79 -0.96 -6.26
C PRO A 144 21.23 -0.91 -4.84
N ILE A 145 20.93 -2.07 -4.25
CA ILE A 145 20.42 -2.18 -2.88
C ILE A 145 21.33 -1.46 -1.86
N GLU A 146 22.65 -1.51 -2.07
CA GLU A 146 23.59 -0.89 -1.14
C GLU A 146 23.48 0.64 -1.11
N GLU A 147 23.21 1.26 -2.26
CA GLU A 147 22.95 2.70 -2.31
C GLU A 147 21.60 3.05 -1.65
N ARG A 148 20.58 2.19 -1.83
CA ARG A 148 19.28 2.40 -1.19
C ARG A 148 19.38 2.42 0.33
N ARG A 149 20.28 1.64 0.94
CA ARG A 149 20.49 1.62 2.39
C ARG A 149 20.93 2.97 2.96
N ALA A 150 21.49 3.86 2.13
CA ALA A 150 21.91 5.19 2.54
C ALA A 150 20.80 6.26 2.41
N ILE A 151 19.62 5.91 1.88
CA ILE A 151 18.51 6.85 1.70
C ILE A 151 17.90 7.20 3.06
N VAL A 152 17.88 8.50 3.36
CA VAL A 152 17.24 9.02 4.57
C VAL A 152 15.74 8.70 4.56
N GLY A 153 15.21 8.24 5.69
CA GLY A 153 13.80 7.84 5.81
C GLY A 153 13.50 6.40 5.37
N LEU A 154 14.48 5.65 4.85
CA LEU A 154 14.35 4.22 4.59
C LEU A 154 15.05 3.39 5.66
N ASP A 155 14.34 2.45 6.28
CA ASP A 155 14.98 1.42 7.11
C ASP A 155 15.91 0.57 6.23
N PRO A 156 17.23 0.50 6.51
CA PRO A 156 18.18 -0.27 5.71
C PRO A 156 17.80 -1.74 5.52
N LYS A 157 17.07 -2.34 6.47
CA LYS A 157 16.56 -3.73 6.36
C LYS A 157 15.53 -3.90 5.24
N ARG A 158 14.93 -2.80 4.78
CA ARG A 158 13.87 -2.79 3.76
C ARG A 158 14.39 -2.43 2.36
N ALA A 159 15.65 -2.00 2.24
CA ALA A 159 16.28 -1.63 0.98
C ALA A 159 16.16 -2.69 -0.13
N GLY A 160 16.22 -3.98 0.24
CA GLY A 160 16.11 -5.10 -0.71
C GLY A 160 14.70 -5.32 -1.28
N VAL A 161 13.66 -4.81 -0.63
CA VAL A 161 12.26 -5.14 -0.95
C VAL A 161 11.38 -3.93 -1.21
N ILE A 162 11.85 -2.73 -0.84
CA ILE A 162 11.05 -1.51 -0.94
C ILE A 162 10.61 -1.25 -2.39
N GLY A 163 11.52 -1.36 -3.36
CA GLY A 163 11.21 -1.13 -4.78
C GLY A 163 10.09 -2.04 -5.30
N ALA A 164 10.05 -3.30 -4.87
CA ALA A 164 8.97 -4.22 -5.21
C ALA A 164 7.63 -3.84 -4.55
N GLY A 165 7.69 -3.34 -3.32
CA GLY A 165 6.50 -2.82 -2.62
C GLY A 165 5.91 -1.59 -3.31
N LEU A 166 6.75 -0.69 -3.84
CA LEU A 166 6.30 0.49 -4.57
C LEU A 166 5.65 0.11 -5.91
N VAL A 167 6.21 -0.86 -6.63
CA VAL A 167 5.56 -1.43 -7.84
C VAL A 167 4.16 -1.94 -7.52
N ILE A 168 3.97 -2.68 -6.42
CA ILE A 168 2.63 -3.17 -6.03
C ILE A 168 1.68 -2.00 -5.77
N LEU A 169 2.13 -1.01 -4.99
CA LEU A 169 1.29 0.14 -4.64
C LEU A 169 0.90 0.97 -5.86
N GLU A 170 1.85 1.20 -6.79
CA GLU A 170 1.61 1.92 -8.02
C GLU A 170 0.58 1.21 -8.91
N GLU A 171 0.71 -0.10 -9.08
CA GLU A 171 -0.26 -0.89 -9.85
C GLU A 171 -1.65 -0.88 -9.21
N VAL A 172 -1.74 -0.92 -7.88
CA VAL A 172 -3.00 -0.75 -7.15
C VAL A 172 -3.63 0.62 -7.42
N LEU A 173 -2.84 1.70 -7.43
CA LEU A 173 -3.35 3.05 -7.73
C LEU A 173 -3.87 3.15 -9.17
N HIS A 174 -3.15 2.59 -10.13
CA HIS A 174 -3.59 2.54 -11.52
C HIS A 174 -4.90 1.77 -11.69
N LEU A 175 -5.01 0.60 -11.06
CA LEU A 175 -6.24 -0.20 -11.11
C LEU A 175 -7.41 0.48 -10.39
N ALA A 176 -7.14 1.22 -9.31
CA ALA A 176 -8.14 2.01 -8.60
C ALA A 176 -8.56 3.29 -9.36
N GLY A 177 -7.83 3.69 -10.42
CA GLY A 177 -8.03 4.97 -11.07
C GLY A 177 -7.71 6.18 -10.17
N ALA A 178 -6.82 5.98 -9.20
CA ALA A 178 -6.48 6.99 -8.18
C ALA A 178 -5.25 7.81 -8.58
N ASP A 179 -5.29 9.11 -8.31
CA ASP A 179 -4.21 10.09 -8.47
C ASP A 179 -3.21 10.10 -7.30
N GLY A 180 -3.34 9.17 -6.35
CA GLY A 180 -2.46 9.02 -5.20
C GLY A 180 -3.13 8.31 -4.04
N TYR A 181 -2.41 8.16 -2.93
CA TYR A 181 -2.95 7.57 -1.69
C TYR A 181 -2.78 8.49 -0.48
N THR A 182 -3.37 8.09 0.63
CA THR A 182 -3.17 8.67 1.95
C THR A 182 -2.51 7.62 2.86
N ALA A 183 -1.33 7.92 3.42
CA ALA A 183 -0.64 7.02 4.33
C ALA A 183 -1.35 6.98 5.69
N SER A 184 -1.38 5.81 6.33
CA SER A 184 -2.02 5.65 7.63
C SER A 184 -1.21 4.78 8.59
N GLU A 185 -0.95 5.33 9.78
CA GLU A 185 -0.45 4.63 10.97
C GLU A 185 -1.54 3.81 11.69
N SER A 186 -2.80 3.95 11.26
CA SER A 186 -3.92 3.25 11.86
C SER A 186 -4.07 1.87 11.22
N ASP A 187 -3.56 0.86 11.91
CA ASP A 187 -3.66 -0.55 11.53
C ASP A 187 -4.80 -1.29 12.28
N ILE A 188 -4.75 -2.61 12.28
CA ILE A 188 -5.68 -3.49 13.01
C ILE A 188 -5.83 -3.12 14.49
N LEU A 189 -4.79 -2.60 15.15
CA LEU A 189 -4.82 -2.25 16.57
C LEU A 189 -5.87 -1.16 16.84
N LYS A 190 -5.95 -0.14 15.98
CA LYS A 190 -6.99 0.90 16.09
C LYS A 190 -8.37 0.33 15.83
N GLY A 191 -8.49 -0.62 14.90
CA GLY A 191 -9.73 -1.37 14.65
C GLY A 191 -10.24 -2.10 15.88
N MET A 192 -9.35 -2.80 16.59
CA MET A 192 -9.68 -3.51 17.84
C MET A 192 -10.11 -2.56 18.95
N ILE A 193 -9.46 -1.40 19.08
CA ILE A 193 -9.82 -0.37 20.08
C ILE A 193 -11.23 0.19 19.80
N LEU A 194 -11.55 0.48 18.54
CA LEU A 194 -12.87 0.99 18.14
C LEU A 194 -13.99 -0.05 18.37
N GLU A 195 -13.73 -1.34 18.11
CA GLU A 195 -14.66 -2.43 18.41
C GLU A 195 -14.95 -2.51 19.92
N ALA A 196 -13.90 -2.47 20.75
CA ALA A 196 -14.05 -2.51 22.20
C ALA A 196 -14.85 -1.31 22.74
N ALA A 197 -14.63 -0.10 22.20
CA ALA A 197 -15.32 1.11 22.62
C ALA A 197 -16.82 1.14 22.27
N ARG A 198 -17.28 0.34 21.29
CA ARG A 198 -18.71 0.20 20.94
C ARG A 198 -19.47 -0.78 21.85
N THR A 199 -18.76 -1.51 22.70
CA THR A 199 -19.31 -2.57 23.55
C THR A 199 -19.50 -2.11 25.01
N VAL A 200 -19.26 -0.82 25.28
CA VAL A 200 -19.43 -0.15 26.58
C VAL A 200 -20.49 0.94 26.42
#